data_AF-A0A8T6IF23-F1
#
_entry.id   AF-A0A8T6IF23-F1
#
_cell.length_a   1.000
_cell.length_b   1.000
_cell.length_c   1.000
_cell.angle_alpha   90.00
_cell.angle_beta   90.00
_cell.angle_gamma   90.00
#
_symmetry.space_group_name_H-M   'P 1'
#
loop_
_entity.id
_entity.type
_entity.pdbx_description
1 polymer ?
#
loop_
_entity_poly.entity_id
_entity_poly.type
_entity_poly.pdbx_seq_one_letter_code
_entity_poly.pdbx_strand_id
1 'polypeptide(L)'
;MLTKAAAALTLTAAMAAADLLERVEHKYADNDGVSIHYALAGEGPLVVAIHGFPDFWYTWRDQMEALEAEYRVAAVDLRGYNLSDQPEGVASYAMPNLVADIGAVVAAEGEESAVVMGHDWGGAVPGERAEGPPPPG
;
A
#
# COMPACT_ATOMS: atom_id res chain seq x y z
N MET A 1 -39.74 -25.95 12.80
CA MET A 1 -39.50 -24.75 11.98
C MET A 1 -38.32 -24.01 12.60
N LEU A 2 -37.12 -24.14 12.04
CA LEU A 2 -35.94 -23.37 12.44
C LEU A 2 -35.30 -22.86 11.15
N THR A 3 -35.43 -21.55 10.95
CA THR A 3 -35.07 -20.85 9.72
C THR A 3 -33.57 -20.60 9.70
N LYS A 4 -32.95 -20.97 8.58
CA LYS A 4 -31.58 -20.62 8.22
C LYS A 4 -31.46 -19.09 8.13
N ALA A 5 -30.58 -18.49 8.94
CA ALA A 5 -30.13 -17.12 8.76
C ALA A 5 -28.60 -17.10 8.88
N ALA A 6 -27.92 -17.30 7.75
CA ALA A 6 -26.46 -17.13 7.65
C ALA A 6 -25.96 -16.85 6.22
N ALA A 7 -26.84 -16.67 5.22
CA ALA A 7 -26.44 -16.59 3.82
C ALA A 7 -26.52 -15.17 3.19
N ALA A 8 -27.07 -14.18 3.89
CA ALA A 8 -27.26 -12.83 3.34
C ALA A 8 -26.05 -11.90 3.55
N LEU A 9 -25.30 -12.08 4.65
CA LEU A 9 -24.13 -11.25 4.96
C LEU A 9 -22.91 -11.59 4.10
N THR A 10 -22.85 -12.83 3.60
CA THR A 10 -21.75 -13.34 2.77
C THR A 10 -21.81 -12.83 1.33
N LEU A 11 -23.01 -12.45 0.83
CA LEU A 11 -23.17 -11.99 -0.55
C LEU A 11 -22.80 -10.50 -0.72
N THR A 12 -23.06 -9.65 0.27
CA THR A 12 -22.73 -8.21 0.22
C THR A 12 -21.24 -7.93 0.31
N ALA A 13 -20.50 -8.58 1.22
CA ALA A 13 -19.06 -8.35 1.38
C ALA A 13 -18.25 -8.80 0.14
N ALA A 14 -18.64 -9.90 -0.50
CA ALA A 14 -18.02 -10.35 -1.73
C ALA A 14 -18.32 -9.41 -2.92
N MET A 15 -19.50 -8.79 -2.95
CA MET A 15 -19.86 -7.79 -3.96
C MET A 15 -19.10 -6.48 -3.74
N ALA A 16 -18.98 -6.02 -2.49
CA ALA A 16 -18.15 -4.89 -2.09
C ALA A 16 -16.67 -5.08 -2.45
N ALA A 17 -16.10 -6.25 -2.13
CA ALA A 17 -14.72 -6.58 -2.50
C ALA A 17 -14.53 -6.70 -4.02
N ALA A 18 -15.50 -7.26 -4.76
CA ALA A 18 -15.45 -7.33 -6.22
C ALA A 18 -15.53 -5.93 -6.85
N ASP A 19 -16.35 -5.05 -6.28
CA ASP A 19 -16.53 -3.66 -6.71
C ASP A 19 -15.27 -2.81 -6.43
N LEU A 20 -14.57 -3.06 -5.31
CA LEU A 20 -13.28 -2.43 -5.05
C LEU A 20 -12.21 -2.85 -6.07
N LEU A 21 -12.11 -4.14 -6.40
CA LEU A 21 -11.14 -4.63 -7.38
C LEU A 21 -11.30 -3.99 -8.76
N GLU A 22 -12.51 -3.55 -9.11
CA GLU A 22 -12.78 -2.81 -10.35
C GLU A 22 -12.42 -1.32 -10.25
N ARG A 23 -12.44 -0.75 -9.04
CA ARG A 23 -12.11 0.67 -8.78
C ARG A 23 -10.63 0.92 -8.52
N VAL A 24 -9.89 -0.08 -8.06
CA VAL A 24 -8.47 0.04 -7.78
C VAL A 24 -7.68 0.25 -9.08
N GLU A 25 -6.90 1.33 -9.12
CA GLU A 25 -5.90 1.53 -10.15
C GLU A 25 -4.58 0.89 -9.73
N HIS A 26 -4.02 0.03 -10.56
CA HIS A 26 -2.68 -0.54 -10.33
C HIS A 26 -1.61 0.34 -10.98
N LYS A 27 -0.68 0.81 -10.16
CA LYS A 27 0.37 1.75 -10.55
C LYS A 27 1.73 1.25 -10.09
N TYR A 28 2.78 1.89 -10.63
CA TYR A 28 4.17 1.56 -10.37
C TYR A 28 4.99 2.82 -10.12
N ALA A 29 5.79 2.80 -9.06
CA ALA A 29 6.80 3.82 -8.78
C ALA A 29 8.20 3.25 -9.05
N ASP A 30 9.11 4.06 -9.56
CA ASP A 30 10.51 3.66 -9.76
C ASP A 30 11.36 4.16 -8.59
N ASN A 31 12.09 3.25 -7.95
CA ASN A 31 13.13 3.56 -6.97
C ASN A 31 14.48 3.05 -7.48
N ASP A 32 15.21 3.92 -8.18
CA ASP A 32 16.53 3.63 -8.76
C ASP A 32 16.54 2.35 -9.62
N GLY A 33 15.51 2.17 -10.45
CA GLY A 33 15.35 1.00 -11.33
C GLY A 33 14.70 -0.23 -10.67
N VAL A 34 14.24 -0.13 -9.42
CA VAL A 34 13.35 -1.13 -8.79
C VAL A 34 11.92 -0.64 -8.92
N SER A 35 11.10 -1.40 -9.65
CA SER A 35 9.67 -1.10 -9.85
C SER A 35 8.85 -1.55 -8.65
N ILE A 36 8.17 -0.59 -7.99
CA ILE A 36 7.33 -0.79 -6.81
C ILE A 36 5.87 -0.67 -7.22
N HIS A 37 5.16 -1.78 -7.21
CA HIS A 37 3.73 -1.84 -7.42
C HIS A 37 2.96 -1.30 -6.23
N TYR A 38 1.86 -0.60 -6.52
CA TYR A 38 0.85 -0.25 -5.53
C TYR A 38 -0.55 -0.20 -6.15
N ALA A 39 -1.54 -0.52 -5.33
CA ALA A 39 -2.96 -0.38 -5.61
C ALA A 39 -3.47 0.96 -5.06
N LEU A 40 -4.07 1.78 -5.92
CA LEU A 40 -4.55 3.11 -5.60
C LEU A 40 -6.08 3.15 -5.65
N ALA A 41 -6.72 3.71 -4.63
CA ALA A 41 -8.16 3.98 -4.64
C ALA A 41 -8.48 5.31 -3.95
N GLY A 42 -9.58 5.94 -4.36
CA GLY A 42 -10.09 7.17 -3.76
C GLY A 42 -9.40 8.45 -4.23
N GLU A 43 -9.85 9.56 -3.64
CA GLU A 43 -9.39 10.91 -3.92
C GLU A 43 -9.12 11.67 -2.62
N GLY A 44 -8.26 12.69 -2.65
CA GLY A 44 -7.94 13.51 -1.48
C GLY A 44 -6.52 13.28 -0.94
N PRO A 45 -6.25 13.59 0.35
CA PRO A 45 -4.93 13.46 0.95
C PRO A 45 -4.38 12.04 0.84
N LEU A 46 -3.08 11.91 0.57
CA LEU A 46 -2.44 10.62 0.35
C LEU A 46 -2.19 9.88 1.67
N VAL A 47 -2.60 8.61 1.67
CA VAL A 47 -2.29 7.62 2.70
C VAL A 47 -1.56 6.45 2.04
N VAL A 48 -0.36 6.13 2.52
CA VAL A 48 0.39 4.95 2.06
C VAL A 48 0.25 3.82 3.08
N ALA A 49 -0.20 2.66 2.62
CA ALA A 49 -0.43 1.48 3.47
C ALA A 49 0.59 0.37 3.14
N ILE A 50 1.35 -0.05 4.14
CA ILE A 50 2.47 -0.98 4.01
C ILE A 50 2.14 -2.31 4.70
N HIS A 51 2.09 -3.40 3.94
CA HIS A 51 1.82 -4.73 4.49
C HIS A 51 3.03 -5.33 5.23
N GLY A 52 2.81 -6.48 5.88
CA GLY A 52 3.86 -7.30 6.49
C GLY A 52 4.04 -8.67 5.84
N PHE A 53 4.71 -9.60 6.52
CA PHE A 53 4.90 -10.96 6.03
C PHE A 53 3.78 -11.91 6.47
N PRO A 54 3.27 -12.83 5.62
CA PRO A 54 3.52 -13.00 4.17
C PRO A 54 2.38 -12.42 3.31
N ASP A 55 2.03 -11.15 3.54
CA ASP A 55 0.90 -10.50 2.87
C ASP A 55 1.33 -9.71 1.62
N PHE A 56 0.38 -9.01 1.00
CA PHE A 56 0.57 -8.07 -0.11
C PHE A 56 -0.53 -6.99 -0.04
N TRP A 57 -0.59 -6.05 -0.99
CA TRP A 57 -1.48 -4.88 -0.96
C TRP A 57 -2.94 -5.21 -0.58
N TYR A 58 -3.44 -6.38 -0.99
CA TYR A 58 -4.82 -6.81 -0.80
C TYR A 58 -5.23 -7.01 0.67
N THR A 59 -4.26 -7.07 1.59
CA THR A 59 -4.55 -7.05 3.03
C THR A 59 -5.27 -5.77 3.46
N TRP A 60 -5.09 -4.67 2.71
CA TRP A 60 -5.65 -3.36 3.01
C TRP A 60 -7.00 -3.09 2.37
N ARG A 61 -7.58 -4.05 1.63
CA ARG A 61 -8.83 -3.84 0.85
C ARG A 61 -9.96 -3.23 1.69
N ASP A 62 -10.12 -3.68 2.93
CA ASP A 62 -11.20 -3.22 3.81
C ASP A 62 -10.94 -1.78 4.29
N GLN A 63 -9.66 -1.38 4.44
CA GLN A 63 -9.27 0.00 4.76
C GLN A 63 -9.37 0.90 3.53
N MET A 64 -9.00 0.41 2.35
CA MET A 64 -9.16 1.14 1.10
C MET A 64 -10.63 1.49 0.87
N GLU A 65 -11.53 0.51 0.98
CA GLU A 65 -12.98 0.73 0.85
C GLU A 65 -13.52 1.70 1.91
N ALA A 66 -13.03 1.62 3.15
CA ALA A 66 -13.47 2.50 4.24
C ALA A 66 -12.98 3.96 4.11
N LEU A 67 -11.86 4.19 3.41
CA LEU A 67 -11.19 5.48 3.35
C LEU A 67 -11.30 6.18 2.00
N GLU A 68 -11.60 5.47 0.91
CA GLU A 68 -11.55 5.99 -0.47
C GLU A 68 -12.47 7.21 -0.72
N ALA A 69 -13.49 7.41 0.12
CA ALA A 69 -14.39 8.55 0.02
C ALA A 69 -13.77 9.89 0.46
N GLU A 70 -12.71 9.86 1.28
CA GLU A 70 -12.08 11.05 1.87
C GLU A 70 -10.56 11.10 1.65
N TYR A 71 -9.94 9.96 1.34
CA TYR A 71 -8.51 9.79 1.19
C TYR A 71 -8.18 9.05 -0.09
N ARG A 72 -7.02 9.38 -0.66
CA ARG A 72 -6.38 8.60 -1.71
C ARG A 72 -5.44 7.58 -1.04
N VAL A 73 -5.78 6.30 -1.09
CA VAL A 73 -5.04 5.22 -0.41
C VAL A 73 -4.18 4.46 -1.40
N ALA A 74 -2.87 4.49 -1.21
CA ALA A 74 -1.88 3.70 -1.95
C ALA A 74 -1.44 2.50 -1.10
N ALA A 75 -2.00 1.31 -1.37
CA ALA A 75 -1.56 0.06 -0.75
C ALA A 75 -0.40 -0.54 -1.55
N VAL A 76 0.79 -0.56 -0.95
CA VAL A 76 2.05 -0.90 -1.61
C VAL A 76 2.31 -2.39 -1.52
N ASP A 77 2.78 -3.01 -2.60
CA ASP A 77 3.51 -4.27 -2.53
C ASP A 77 4.98 -3.96 -2.22
N LEU A 78 5.49 -4.38 -1.07
CA LEU A 78 6.91 -4.17 -0.75
C LEU A 78 7.81 -4.86 -1.78
N ARG A 79 9.01 -4.32 -2.03
CA ARG A 79 10.02 -5.00 -2.85
C ARG A 79 10.17 -6.47 -2.41
N GLY A 80 10.23 -7.38 -3.36
CA GLY A 80 10.23 -8.82 -3.07
C GLY A 80 8.84 -9.48 -3.03
N TYR A 81 7.75 -8.72 -3.07
CA TYR A 81 6.38 -9.24 -2.96
C TYR A 81 5.56 -8.99 -4.23
N ASN A 82 4.73 -9.98 -4.55
CA ASN A 82 3.70 -9.94 -5.59
C ASN A 82 4.16 -9.29 -6.91
N LEU A 83 3.67 -8.08 -7.24
CA LEU A 83 3.94 -7.43 -8.53
C LEU A 83 5.09 -6.42 -8.49
N SER A 84 5.66 -6.15 -7.31
CA SER A 84 6.90 -5.37 -7.18
C SER A 84 8.11 -6.20 -7.53
N ASP A 85 9.15 -5.57 -8.04
CA ASP A 85 10.40 -6.25 -8.39
C ASP A 85 11.02 -6.98 -7.19
N GLN A 86 11.71 -8.09 -7.47
CA GLN A 86 12.38 -8.92 -6.47
C GLN A 86 13.91 -8.92 -6.70
N PRO A 87 14.61 -7.82 -6.37
CA PRO A 87 16.05 -7.70 -6.60
C PRO A 87 16.83 -8.78 -5.85
N GLU A 88 17.92 -9.25 -6.45
CA GLU A 88 18.78 -10.25 -5.82
C GLU A 88 19.58 -9.69 -4.64
N GLY A 89 19.92 -10.57 -3.70
CA GLY A 89 20.81 -10.27 -2.58
C GLY A 89 20.11 -9.61 -1.38
N VAL A 90 20.52 -10.03 -0.17
CA VAL A 90 19.93 -9.55 1.10
C VAL A 90 20.07 -8.04 1.27
N ALA A 91 21.17 -7.45 0.79
CA ALA A 91 21.41 -6.02 0.88
C ALA A 91 20.34 -5.18 0.15
N SER A 92 19.71 -5.74 -0.89
CA SER A 92 18.63 -5.07 -1.62
C SER A 92 17.39 -4.86 -0.75
N TYR A 93 17.25 -5.59 0.36
CA TYR A 93 16.12 -5.50 1.30
C TYR A 93 16.50 -4.78 2.60
N ALA A 94 17.63 -4.06 2.63
CA ALA A 94 17.99 -3.23 3.77
C ALA A 94 16.96 -2.11 4.00
N MET A 95 16.74 -1.75 5.27
CA MET A 95 15.71 -0.77 5.66
C MET A 95 15.74 0.56 4.89
N PRO A 96 16.91 1.17 4.61
CA PRO A 96 16.96 2.40 3.82
C PRO A 96 16.32 2.27 2.43
N ASN A 97 16.45 1.10 1.79
CA ASN A 97 15.84 0.85 0.49
C ASN A 97 14.31 0.72 0.61
N LEU A 98 13.83 0.06 1.67
CA LEU A 98 12.40 -0.07 1.95
C LEU A 98 11.77 1.30 2.21
N VAL A 99 12.43 2.17 2.97
CA VAL A 99 11.98 3.55 3.21
C VAL A 99 12.00 4.36 1.91
N ALA A 100 13.04 4.20 1.08
CA ALA A 100 13.14 4.87 -0.21
C ALA A 100 12.03 4.44 -1.19
N ASP A 101 11.58 3.18 -1.16
CA ASP A 101 10.43 2.72 -1.96
C ASP A 101 9.17 3.51 -1.63
N ILE A 102 8.90 3.72 -0.34
CA ILE A 102 7.74 4.49 0.11
C ILE A 102 7.87 5.95 -0.35
N GLY A 103 9.07 6.53 -0.25
CA GLY A 103 9.35 7.86 -0.78
C GLY A 103 9.08 7.96 -2.29
N ALA A 104 9.47 6.94 -3.06
CA ALA A 104 9.21 6.89 -4.51
C ALA A 104 7.71 6.81 -4.82
N VAL A 105 6.92 6.05 -4.06
CA VAL A 105 5.46 6.00 -4.20
C VAL A 105 4.82 7.35 -3.91
N VAL A 106 5.23 8.02 -2.82
CA VAL A 106 4.74 9.36 -2.47
C VAL A 106 5.06 10.37 -3.59
N ALA A 107 6.28 10.36 -4.11
CA ALA A 107 6.69 11.23 -5.21
C ALA A 107 5.94 10.92 -6.52
N ALA A 108 5.68 9.64 -6.81
CA ALA A 108 4.92 9.22 -8.01
C ALA A 108 3.47 9.71 -8.00
N GLU A 109 2.88 9.91 -6.82
CA GLU A 109 1.55 10.51 -6.65
C GLU A 109 1.54 12.04 -6.63
N GLY A 110 2.71 12.67 -6.84
CA GLY A 110 2.88 14.11 -6.90
C GLY A 110 2.88 14.82 -5.54
N GLU A 111 3.08 14.07 -4.45
CA GLU A 111 3.05 14.58 -3.09
C GLU A 111 4.46 14.73 -2.51
N GLU A 112 4.64 15.68 -1.59
CA GLU A 112 5.88 15.81 -0.80
C GLU A 112 5.83 15.02 0.51
N SER A 113 4.63 14.66 0.97
CA SER A 113 4.41 13.93 2.21
C SER A 113 3.11 13.15 2.18
N ALA A 114 3.01 12.12 3.02
CA ALA A 114 1.80 11.30 3.17
C ALA A 114 1.64 10.85 4.62
N VAL A 115 0.41 10.47 4.98
CA VAL A 115 0.19 9.64 6.17
C VAL A 115 0.61 8.23 5.83
N VAL A 116 1.36 7.57 6.71
CA VAL A 116 1.82 6.20 6.50
C VAL A 116 1.19 5.28 7.55
N MET A 117 0.58 4.19 7.08
CA MET A 117 0.01 3.12 7.91
C MET A 117 0.76 1.82 7.63
N GLY A 118 0.95 1.02 8.68
CA GLY A 118 1.80 -0.15 8.61
C GLY A 118 1.37 -1.26 9.55
N HIS A 119 1.55 -2.52 9.13
CA HIS A 119 1.35 -3.71 9.97
C HIS A 119 2.58 -4.63 9.86
N ASP A 120 2.99 -5.28 10.97
CA ASP A 120 4.14 -6.20 11.04
C ASP A 120 5.44 -5.54 10.52
N TRP A 121 6.11 -6.05 9.48
CA TRP A 121 7.26 -5.39 8.85
C TRP A 121 6.90 -3.99 8.34
N GLY A 122 5.68 -3.83 7.83
CA GLY A 122 5.13 -2.55 7.45
C GLY A 122 4.97 -1.59 8.61
N GLY A 123 4.96 -2.04 9.88
CA GLY A 123 5.02 -1.17 11.06
C GLY A 123 6.44 -0.71 11.42
N ALA A 124 7.47 -1.42 10.96
CA ALA A 124 8.87 -1.05 11.17
C ALA A 124 9.36 -0.01 10.15
N VAL A 125 8.90 -0.08 8.89
CA VAL A 125 9.30 0.84 7.82
C VAL A 125 8.95 2.32 8.10
N PRO A 126 7.75 2.69 8.60
CA PRO A 126 7.38 4.07 8.92
C PRO A 126 8.15 4.66 10.10
N GLY A 127 8.73 3.82 10.97
CA GLY A 127 9.45 4.26 12.16
C GLY A 127 10.75 5.00 11.87
N GLU A 128 11.32 4.78 10.69
CA GLU A 128 12.46 5.53 10.16
C GLU A 128 11.91 6.69 9.32
N ARG A 129 11.74 7.85 9.96
CA ARG A 129 11.43 9.11 9.26
C ARG A 129 12.41 9.27 8.09
N ALA A 130 11.88 9.31 6.86
CA ALA A 130 12.64 9.77 5.70
C ALA A 130 12.97 11.25 5.91
N GLU A 131 14.08 11.54 6.57
CA GLU A 131 14.69 12.86 6.50
C GLU A 131 15.23 13.00 5.08
N GLY A 132 14.53 13.78 4.25
CA GLY A 132 15.10 14.22 2.97
C GLY A 132 16.47 14.87 3.19
N PRO A 133 17.33 14.90 2.16
CA PRO A 133 18.63 15.55 2.27
C PRO A 133 18.46 17.00 2.76
N PRO A 134 19.35 17.50 3.63
CA PRO A 134 19.26 18.87 4.14
C PRO A 134 19.26 19.88 2.98
N PRO A 135 18.53 21.01 3.09
CA PRO A 135 18.50 22.01 2.03
C PRO A 135 19.92 22.57 1.79
N PRO A 136 20.27 22.95 0.55
CA PRO A 136 21.53 23.61 0.27
C PRO A 136 21.61 24.94 1.05
N GLY A 137 22.72 25.13 1.77
CA GLY A 137 23.02 26.34 2.53
C GLY A 137 23.51 27.51 1.69
#